data_AF-A0A7Y3F362-F1
#
_entry.id   AF-A0A7Y3F362-F1
#
_cell.length_a   1.000
_cell.length_b   1.000
_cell.length_c   1.000
_cell.angle_alpha   90.00
_cell.angle_beta   90.00
_cell.angle_gamma   90.00
#
_symmetry.space_group_name_H-M   'P 1'
#
loop_
_entity.id
_entity.type
_entity.pdbx_description
1 polymer ?
#
loop_
_entity_poly.entity_id
_entity_poly.type
_entity_poly.pdbx_seq_one_letter_code
_entity_poly.pdbx_strand_id
1 'polypeptide(L)'
;NAKEKDIIVNTIFCGNYQQGINTDWKKGATLTGGEYMAIDHNKRIVHIVTPYDDVIIKLNSKLNSTYISYGAMGSAKLELQSRQDDNAMEMEEAVAVKRAVSKSSGMYNNSTWDLIDASEDEEFDLASIKKEELPKALRDKSKAELNAFIGEKRAERKKIQKEIKELNAKRESYISKHAQQEKGELENVMLKAIKRQAEAKQYKWE
;
A
#
# COMPACT_ATOMS: atom_id res chain seq x y z
N ASN A 1 15.87 18.10 32.41
CA ASN A 1 14.58 17.62 31.84
C ASN A 1 14.28 18.28 30.51
N ALA A 2 13.44 17.67 29.64
CA ALA A 2 13.06 18.24 28.34
C ALA A 2 12.45 19.66 28.45
N LYS A 3 11.60 19.88 29.46
CA LYS A 3 11.00 21.18 29.78
C LYS A 3 12.04 22.27 30.09
N GLU A 4 13.10 21.94 30.81
CA GLU A 4 14.20 22.87 31.15
C GLU A 4 15.06 23.25 29.93
N LYS A 5 14.88 22.54 28.81
CA LYS A 5 15.58 22.77 27.54
C LYS A 5 14.64 23.32 26.45
N ASP A 6 13.45 23.81 26.82
CA ASP A 6 12.40 24.29 25.90
C ASP A 6 11.98 23.25 24.83
N ILE A 7 12.13 21.96 25.15
CA ILE A 7 11.70 20.85 24.29
C ILE A 7 10.26 20.48 24.66
N ILE A 8 9.35 20.68 23.71
CA ILE A 8 7.94 20.30 23.82
C ILE A 8 7.76 18.90 23.21
N VAL A 9 7.14 18.00 23.96
CA VAL A 9 6.83 16.62 23.54
C VAL A 9 5.33 16.50 23.34
N ASN A 10 4.91 16.28 22.09
CA ASN A 10 3.53 15.90 21.78
C ASN A 10 3.42 14.37 21.73
N THR A 11 2.29 13.82 22.16
CA THR A 11 2.08 12.36 22.19
C THR A 11 0.83 11.98 21.39
N ILE A 12 0.95 10.95 20.56
CA ILE A 12 -0.14 10.39 19.74
C ILE A 12 -0.35 8.93 20.15
N PHE A 13 -1.51 8.61 20.69
CA PHE A 13 -1.89 7.24 21.06
C PHE A 13 -2.77 6.58 19.99
N CYS A 14 -2.36 5.45 19.43
CA CYS A 14 -3.16 4.70 18.47
C CYS A 14 -4.16 3.77 19.18
N GLY A 15 -5.34 4.28 19.50
CA GLY A 15 -6.41 3.54 20.18
C GLY A 15 -7.39 4.47 20.86
N ASN A 16 -8.14 3.94 21.84
CA ASN A 16 -9.12 4.74 22.58
C ASN A 16 -8.44 5.90 23.36
N TYR A 17 -9.00 7.10 23.26
CA TYR A 17 -8.48 8.30 23.92
C TYR A 17 -8.33 8.14 25.44
N GLN A 18 -9.28 7.48 26.11
CA GLN A 18 -9.21 7.27 27.55
C GLN A 18 -8.10 6.26 27.91
N GLN A 19 -7.82 5.30 27.05
CA GLN A 19 -6.74 4.35 27.28
C GLN A 19 -5.37 5.04 27.27
N GLY A 20 -5.12 5.98 26.35
CA GLY A 20 -3.88 6.75 26.36
C GLY A 20 -3.77 7.70 27.57
N ILE A 21 -4.89 8.19 28.12
CA ILE A 21 -4.89 8.88 29.42
C ILE A 21 -4.47 7.91 30.54
N ASN A 22 -5.11 6.75 30.61
CA ASN A 22 -4.89 5.76 31.67
C ASN A 22 -3.50 5.10 31.61
N THR A 23 -2.83 5.19 30.47
CA THR A 23 -1.47 4.66 30.25
C THR A 23 -0.41 5.77 30.18
N ASP A 24 -0.71 6.93 30.79
CA ASP A 24 0.21 8.06 30.99
C ASP A 24 0.74 8.75 29.72
N TRP A 25 0.19 8.47 28.53
CA TRP A 25 0.57 9.21 27.31
C TRP A 25 0.25 10.69 27.45
N LYS A 26 -0.94 11.01 27.99
CA LYS A 26 -1.32 12.41 28.29
C LYS A 26 -0.37 13.07 29.27
N LYS A 27 0.06 12.31 30.28
CA LYS A 27 0.99 12.79 31.30
C LYS A 27 2.34 13.12 30.66
N GLY A 28 2.86 12.25 29.78
CA GLY A 28 4.09 12.48 29.04
C GLY A 28 4.10 13.80 28.26
N ALA A 29 3.02 14.13 27.55
CA ALA A 29 2.91 15.39 26.83
C ALA A 29 2.82 16.61 27.78
N THR A 30 1.90 16.56 28.75
CA THR A 30 1.64 17.68 29.66
C THR A 30 2.84 18.09 30.52
N LEU A 31 3.73 17.14 30.87
CA LEU A 31 4.98 17.42 31.59
C LEU A 31 5.90 18.41 30.86
N THR A 32 5.79 18.52 29.53
CA THR A 32 6.59 19.43 28.70
C THR A 32 5.78 20.59 28.12
N GLY A 33 4.51 20.72 28.50
CA GLY A 33 3.59 21.68 27.89
C GLY A 33 3.14 21.29 26.47
N GLY A 34 3.33 20.04 26.08
CA GLY A 34 2.88 19.52 24.80
C GLY A 34 1.44 19.01 24.82
N GLU A 35 0.95 18.65 23.64
CA GLU A 35 -0.42 18.21 23.41
C GLU A 35 -0.52 16.68 23.38
N TYR A 36 -1.63 16.16 23.90
CA TYR A 36 -1.98 14.74 23.86
C TYR A 36 -3.15 14.51 22.91
N MET A 37 -3.01 13.50 22.08
CA MET A 37 -3.98 13.13 21.07
C MET A 37 -4.07 11.61 20.96
N ALA A 38 -5.24 11.13 20.51
CA ALA A 38 -5.43 9.73 20.17
C ALA A 38 -6.04 9.62 18.78
N ILE A 39 -5.59 8.62 18.03
CA ILE A 39 -6.14 8.22 16.74
C ILE A 39 -6.83 6.89 16.97
N ASP A 40 -8.15 6.84 16.77
CA ASP A 40 -8.86 5.57 16.80
C ASP A 40 -8.58 4.80 15.50
N HIS A 41 -7.70 3.81 15.57
CA HIS A 41 -7.39 2.92 14.44
C HIS A 41 -8.58 2.02 14.05
N ASN A 42 -9.61 1.92 14.90
CA ASN A 42 -10.84 1.19 14.60
C ASN A 42 -11.91 2.10 13.98
N LYS A 43 -11.66 3.41 13.85
CA LYS A 43 -12.56 4.30 13.13
C LYS A 43 -12.65 3.79 11.69
N ARG A 44 -13.84 3.31 11.31
CA ARG A 44 -14.07 2.77 9.97
C ARG A 44 -13.65 3.81 8.94
N ILE A 45 -12.82 3.39 8.00
CA ILE A 45 -12.50 4.19 6.82
C ILE A 45 -13.85 4.51 6.16
N VAL A 46 -14.23 5.78 6.10
CA VAL A 46 -15.40 6.20 5.32
C VAL A 46 -15.05 5.92 3.86
N HIS A 47 -15.50 4.78 3.34
CA HIS A 47 -15.25 4.40 1.97
C HIS A 47 -16.19 5.21 1.07
N ILE A 48 -15.60 6.17 0.35
CA ILE A 48 -16.29 6.84 -0.75
C ILE A 48 -16.17 5.90 -1.96
N VAL A 49 -17.24 5.17 -2.24
CA VAL A 49 -17.33 4.32 -3.44
C VAL A 49 -17.14 5.19 -4.67
N THR A 50 -16.27 4.77 -5.57
CA THR A 50 -15.97 5.47 -6.82
C THR A 50 -16.38 4.64 -8.02
N PRO A 51 -16.69 5.26 -9.18
CA PRO A 51 -16.98 4.52 -10.41
C PRO A 51 -15.75 3.79 -10.99
N TYR A 52 -14.59 3.86 -10.34
CA TYR A 52 -13.34 3.26 -10.78
C TYR A 52 -12.97 1.99 -10.01
N ASP A 53 -13.57 1.75 -8.84
CA ASP A 53 -13.18 0.69 -7.91
C ASP A 53 -13.35 -0.69 -8.54
N ASP A 54 -14.55 -1.00 -9.04
CA ASP A 54 -14.86 -2.21 -9.80
C ASP A 54 -13.91 -2.47 -10.97
N VAL A 55 -13.52 -1.41 -11.69
CA VAL A 55 -12.64 -1.53 -12.85
C VAL A 55 -11.23 -1.87 -12.40
N ILE A 56 -10.74 -1.24 -11.34
CA ILE A 56 -9.42 -1.54 -10.75
C ILE A 56 -9.39 -2.98 -10.20
N ILE A 57 -10.46 -3.44 -9.55
CA ILE A 57 -10.56 -4.82 -9.04
C ILE A 57 -10.54 -5.85 -10.20
N LYS A 58 -11.27 -5.57 -11.28
CA LYS A 58 -11.23 -6.40 -12.50
C LYS A 58 -9.84 -6.42 -13.12
N LEU A 59 -9.15 -5.28 -13.15
CA LEU A 59 -7.76 -5.20 -13.60
C LEU A 59 -6.79 -5.96 -12.68
N ASN A 60 -7.02 -6.00 -11.36
CA ASN A 60 -6.23 -6.83 -10.44
C ASN A 60 -6.35 -8.32 -10.78
N SER A 61 -7.57 -8.77 -11.11
CA SER A 61 -7.82 -10.14 -11.53
C SER A 61 -7.08 -10.47 -12.84
N LYS A 62 -7.04 -9.53 -13.79
CA LYS A 62 -6.22 -9.66 -15.01
C LYS A 62 -4.71 -9.61 -14.70
N LEU A 63 -4.28 -8.77 -13.77
CA LEU A 63 -2.89 -8.69 -13.36
C LEU A 63 -2.41 -10.05 -12.81
N ASN A 64 -3.25 -10.73 -12.04
CA ASN A 64 -2.99 -12.07 -11.50
C ASN A 64 -2.72 -13.12 -12.58
N SER A 65 -3.33 -13.02 -13.77
CA SER A 65 -3.10 -13.97 -14.86
C SER A 65 -1.78 -13.74 -15.61
N THR A 66 -1.03 -12.70 -15.25
CA THR A 66 0.29 -12.41 -15.83
C THR A 66 1.44 -13.00 -15.01
N TYR A 67 1.21 -13.50 -13.80
CA TYR A 67 2.26 -14.10 -12.96
C TYR A 67 2.61 -15.51 -13.45
N ILE A 68 3.91 -15.80 -13.49
CA ILE A 68 4.44 -17.10 -13.87
C ILE A 68 5.30 -17.59 -12.71
N SER A 69 4.71 -18.44 -11.86
CA SER A 69 5.45 -19.03 -10.75
C SER A 69 6.64 -19.87 -11.23
N TYR A 70 7.79 -19.75 -10.59
CA TYR A 70 8.94 -20.63 -10.81
C TYR A 70 9.66 -20.99 -9.51
N GLY A 71 10.48 -22.03 -9.56
CA GLY A 71 11.28 -22.48 -8.41
C GLY A 71 10.46 -23.19 -7.33
N ALA A 72 11.15 -23.65 -6.28
CA ALA A 72 10.55 -24.47 -5.22
C ALA A 72 9.40 -23.76 -4.47
N MET A 73 9.45 -22.44 -4.33
CA MET A 73 8.43 -21.65 -3.64
C MET A 73 7.34 -21.07 -4.56
N GLY A 74 7.51 -21.19 -5.89
CA GLY A 74 6.66 -20.52 -6.88
C GLY A 74 5.17 -20.75 -6.66
N SER A 75 4.75 -22.02 -6.60
CA SER A 75 3.33 -22.38 -6.46
C SER A 75 2.73 -21.86 -5.15
N ALA A 76 3.45 -22.01 -4.04
CA ALA A 76 2.99 -21.57 -2.73
C ALA A 76 2.87 -20.04 -2.63
N LYS A 77 3.78 -19.29 -3.28
CA LYS A 77 3.74 -17.83 -3.31
C LYS A 77 2.63 -17.30 -4.21
N LEU A 78 2.38 -17.95 -5.35
CA LEU A 78 1.26 -17.60 -6.22
C LEU A 78 -0.09 -17.82 -5.51
N GLU A 79 -0.25 -18.95 -4.82
CA GLU A 79 -1.44 -19.24 -4.02
C GLU A 79 -1.60 -18.25 -2.86
N LEU A 80 -0.49 -17.93 -2.16
CA LEU A 80 -0.50 -16.91 -1.12
C LEU A 80 -0.97 -15.56 -1.67
N GLN A 81 -0.51 -15.15 -2.85
CA GLN A 81 -0.95 -13.89 -3.47
C GLN A 81 -2.45 -13.88 -3.71
N SER A 82 -3.01 -14.97 -4.24
CA SER A 82 -4.46 -15.12 -4.46
C SER A 82 -5.23 -15.00 -3.14
N ARG A 83 -4.80 -15.75 -2.11
CA ARG A 83 -5.43 -15.69 -0.79
C ARG A 83 -5.39 -14.29 -0.17
N GLN A 84 -4.31 -13.53 -0.40
CA GLN A 84 -4.24 -12.14 0.06
C GLN A 84 -5.14 -11.20 -0.76
N ASP A 85 -5.40 -11.50 -2.04
CA ASP A 85 -6.41 -10.78 -2.82
C ASP A 85 -7.83 -11.08 -2.29
N ASP A 86 -8.12 -12.34 -1.96
CA ASP A 86 -9.40 -12.75 -1.38
C ASP A 86 -9.63 -12.10 0.00
N ASN A 87 -8.64 -12.16 0.89
CA ASN A 87 -8.71 -11.49 2.19
C ASN A 87 -8.96 -9.98 2.04
N ALA A 88 -8.31 -9.33 1.06
CA ALA A 88 -8.49 -7.89 0.84
C ALA A 88 -9.92 -7.58 0.36
N MET A 89 -10.51 -8.43 -0.48
CA MET A 89 -11.90 -8.33 -0.91
C MET A 89 -12.90 -8.59 0.22
N GLU A 90 -12.63 -9.59 1.08
CA GLU A 90 -13.47 -9.91 2.25
C GLU A 90 -13.46 -8.80 3.30
N MET A 91 -12.34 -8.09 3.44
CA MET A 91 -12.23 -6.97 4.36
C MET A 91 -13.11 -5.80 3.92
N GLU A 92 -12.76 -5.17 2.79
CA GLU A 92 -13.50 -4.04 2.21
C GLU A 92 -13.04 -3.82 0.76
N GLU A 93 -13.95 -3.37 -0.12
CA GLU A 93 -13.63 -3.05 -1.52
C GLU A 93 -12.45 -2.06 -1.64
N ALA A 94 -12.42 -1.06 -0.76
CA ALA A 94 -11.35 -0.06 -0.67
C ALA A 94 -9.95 -0.70 -0.45
N VAL A 95 -9.90 -1.77 0.33
CA VAL A 95 -8.65 -2.50 0.65
C VAL A 95 -8.19 -3.28 -0.56
N ALA A 96 -9.12 -3.92 -1.29
CA ALA A 96 -8.81 -4.61 -2.54
C ALA A 96 -8.28 -3.65 -3.62
N VAL A 97 -8.86 -2.46 -3.75
CA VAL A 97 -8.36 -1.42 -4.66
C VAL A 97 -6.95 -0.98 -4.28
N LYS A 98 -6.69 -0.68 -3.00
CA LYS A 98 -5.35 -0.31 -2.52
C LYS A 98 -4.31 -1.40 -2.80
N ARG A 99 -4.69 -2.67 -2.62
CA ARG A 99 -3.84 -3.82 -2.94
C ARG A 99 -3.53 -3.89 -4.43
N ALA A 100 -4.52 -3.74 -5.30
CA ALA A 100 -4.33 -3.68 -6.75
C ALA A 100 -3.37 -2.55 -7.18
N VAL A 101 -3.53 -1.37 -6.57
CA VAL A 101 -2.66 -0.21 -6.80
C VAL A 101 -1.23 -0.51 -6.36
N SER A 102 -1.04 -1.11 -5.18
CA SER A 102 0.28 -1.52 -4.69
C SER A 102 0.97 -2.49 -5.65
N LYS A 103 0.26 -3.51 -6.15
CA LYS A 103 0.75 -4.49 -7.15
C LYS A 103 1.08 -3.87 -8.51
N SER A 104 0.53 -2.69 -8.81
CA SER A 104 0.86 -1.94 -10.02
C SER A 104 2.15 -1.11 -9.90
N SER A 105 2.66 -0.92 -8.68
CA SER A 105 3.85 -0.11 -8.41
C SER A 105 5.14 -0.88 -8.66
N GLY A 106 6.22 -0.16 -8.97
CA GLY A 106 7.55 -0.79 -9.13
C GLY A 106 8.14 -1.32 -7.82
N MET A 107 7.56 -1.00 -6.65
CA MET A 107 7.99 -1.52 -5.36
C MET A 107 7.50 -2.95 -5.11
N TYR A 108 6.48 -3.41 -5.84
CA TYR A 108 5.94 -4.76 -5.71
C TYR A 108 6.73 -5.70 -6.62
N ASN A 109 7.88 -6.18 -6.14
CA ASN A 109 8.78 -7.06 -6.86
C ASN A 109 8.74 -8.48 -6.28
N ASN A 110 8.53 -9.46 -7.15
CA ASN A 110 8.41 -10.88 -6.82
C ASN A 110 9.46 -11.74 -7.52
N SER A 111 10.62 -11.18 -7.84
CA SER A 111 11.68 -11.84 -8.60
C SER A 111 12.06 -13.21 -8.05
N THR A 112 11.95 -13.44 -6.74
CA THR A 112 12.26 -14.73 -6.11
C THR A 112 11.32 -15.89 -6.50
N TRP A 113 10.14 -15.61 -7.06
CA TRP A 113 9.13 -16.63 -7.35
C TRP A 113 8.30 -16.38 -8.61
N ASP A 114 8.34 -15.18 -9.19
CA ASP A 114 7.67 -14.84 -10.44
C ASP A 114 8.67 -14.57 -11.57
N LEU A 115 8.55 -15.35 -12.64
CA LEU A 115 9.47 -15.34 -13.77
C LEU A 115 9.45 -14.01 -14.54
N ILE A 116 8.30 -13.32 -14.55
CA ILE A 116 8.19 -12.03 -15.23
C ILE A 116 9.00 -10.98 -14.49
N ASP A 117 8.85 -10.86 -13.16
CA ASP A 117 9.63 -9.93 -12.34
C ASP A 117 11.11 -10.31 -12.33
N ALA A 118 11.43 -11.62 -12.23
CA ALA A 118 12.80 -12.11 -12.26
C ALA A 118 13.51 -11.74 -13.57
N SER A 119 12.83 -11.89 -14.70
CA SER A 119 13.39 -11.59 -16.01
C SER A 119 13.53 -10.09 -16.32
N GLU A 120 13.05 -9.20 -15.46
CA GLU A 120 13.37 -7.76 -15.57
C GLU A 120 14.76 -7.42 -15.05
N ASP A 121 15.38 -8.31 -14.27
CA ASP A 121 16.77 -8.20 -13.85
C ASP A 121 17.70 -8.64 -15.00
N GLU A 122 18.69 -7.81 -15.34
CA GLU A 122 19.66 -8.09 -16.39
C GLU A 122 20.59 -9.25 -16.03
N GLU A 123 20.79 -9.51 -14.73
CA GLU A 123 21.61 -10.62 -14.23
C GLU A 123 20.86 -11.96 -14.25
N PHE A 124 19.56 -11.95 -14.51
CA PHE A 124 18.74 -13.16 -14.48
C PHE A 124 18.93 -14.03 -15.73
N ASP A 125 19.49 -15.22 -15.53
CA ASP A 125 19.63 -16.22 -16.59
C ASP A 125 18.48 -17.24 -16.55
N LEU A 126 17.56 -17.14 -17.52
CA LEU A 126 16.49 -18.11 -17.74
C LEU A 126 17.02 -19.53 -17.99
N ALA A 127 18.22 -19.68 -18.55
CA ALA A 127 18.82 -20.98 -18.83
C ALA A 127 19.29 -21.71 -17.56
N SER A 128 19.43 -21.00 -16.44
CA SER A 128 19.79 -21.57 -15.14
C SER A 128 18.62 -22.30 -14.46
N ILE A 129 17.38 -22.02 -14.89
CA ILE A 129 16.17 -22.62 -14.33
C ILE A 129 15.99 -24.05 -14.85
N LYS A 130 15.77 -24.98 -13.92
CA LYS A 130 15.48 -26.36 -14.25
C LYS A 130 14.06 -26.50 -14.81
N LYS A 131 13.86 -27.39 -15.77
CA LYS A 131 12.53 -27.61 -16.37
C LYS A 131 11.48 -27.99 -15.33
N GLU A 132 11.86 -28.70 -14.29
CA GLU A 132 10.96 -29.15 -13.22
C GLU A 132 10.45 -27.97 -12.37
N GLU A 133 11.21 -26.88 -12.32
CA GLU A 133 10.89 -25.65 -11.59
C GLU A 133 9.96 -24.72 -12.38
N LEU A 134 9.73 -25.00 -13.67
CA LEU A 134 8.75 -24.29 -14.48
C LEU A 134 7.34 -24.91 -14.33
N PRO A 135 6.28 -24.11 -14.54
CA PRO A 135 4.93 -24.62 -14.67
C PRO A 135 4.83 -25.65 -15.79
N LYS A 136 3.96 -26.66 -15.63
CA LYS A 136 3.81 -27.79 -16.58
C LYS A 136 3.69 -27.34 -18.03
N ALA A 137 2.90 -26.30 -18.31
CA ALA A 137 2.67 -25.76 -19.65
C ALA A 137 3.90 -25.12 -20.31
N LEU A 138 4.96 -24.84 -19.54
CA LEU A 138 6.18 -24.18 -20.00
C LEU A 138 7.39 -25.12 -20.08
N ARG A 139 7.33 -26.34 -19.51
CA ARG A 139 8.48 -27.27 -19.43
C ARG A 139 8.95 -27.78 -20.79
N ASP A 140 8.02 -27.91 -21.73
CA ASP A 140 8.27 -28.44 -23.08
C ASP A 140 8.58 -27.35 -24.10
N LYS A 141 8.48 -26.08 -23.72
CA LYS A 141 8.80 -24.95 -24.60
C LYS A 141 10.31 -24.84 -24.81
N SER A 142 10.69 -24.50 -26.03
CA SER A 142 12.06 -24.08 -26.35
C SER A 142 12.40 -22.74 -25.70
N LYS A 143 13.69 -22.39 -25.64
CA LYS A 143 14.15 -21.10 -25.13
C LYS A 143 13.52 -19.92 -25.88
N ALA A 144 13.41 -20.02 -27.21
CA ALA A 144 12.80 -18.97 -28.02
C ALA A 144 11.31 -18.78 -27.70
N GLU A 145 10.57 -19.89 -27.53
CA GLU A 145 9.15 -19.84 -27.15
C GLU A 145 8.94 -19.32 -25.72
N LEU A 146 9.82 -19.67 -24.78
CA LEU A 146 9.79 -19.13 -23.42
C LEU A 146 10.02 -17.62 -23.41
N ASN A 147 11.05 -17.14 -24.12
CA ASN A 147 11.33 -15.71 -24.23
C ASN A 147 10.17 -14.94 -24.87
N ALA A 148 9.58 -15.49 -25.93
CA ALA A 148 8.42 -14.88 -26.57
C ALA A 148 7.22 -14.80 -25.59
N PHE A 149 6.94 -15.90 -24.86
CA PHE A 149 5.85 -15.96 -23.89
C PHE A 149 6.05 -14.99 -22.72
N ILE A 150 7.27 -14.91 -22.17
CA ILE A 150 7.63 -13.95 -21.12
C ILE A 150 7.46 -12.52 -21.64
N GLY A 151 7.91 -12.23 -22.86
CA GLY A 151 7.77 -10.92 -23.49
C GLY A 151 6.31 -10.48 -23.65
N GLU A 152 5.44 -11.39 -24.12
CA GLU A 152 4.01 -11.15 -24.24
C GLU A 152 3.37 -10.84 -22.87
N LYS A 153 3.62 -11.71 -21.88
CA LYS A 153 3.09 -11.55 -20.52
C LYS A 153 3.59 -10.28 -19.84
N ARG A 154 4.85 -9.89 -20.07
CA ARG A 154 5.42 -8.63 -19.58
C ARG A 154 4.71 -7.42 -20.21
N ALA A 155 4.48 -7.44 -21.52
CA ALA A 155 3.76 -6.36 -22.19
C ALA A 155 2.32 -6.22 -21.70
N GLU A 156 1.61 -7.35 -21.54
CA GLU A 156 0.28 -7.42 -20.95
C GLU A 156 0.27 -6.83 -19.53
N ARG A 157 1.20 -7.26 -18.67
CA ARG A 157 1.35 -6.76 -17.31
C ARG A 157 1.56 -5.25 -17.27
N LYS A 158 2.50 -4.72 -18.05
CA LYS A 158 2.80 -3.28 -18.09
C LYS A 158 1.59 -2.46 -18.51
N LYS A 159 0.81 -2.96 -19.48
CA LYS A 159 -0.44 -2.32 -19.90
C LYS A 159 -1.45 -2.27 -18.74
N ILE A 160 -1.70 -3.40 -18.08
CA ILE A 160 -2.65 -3.49 -16.95
C ILE A 160 -2.21 -2.58 -15.80
N GLN A 161 -0.94 -2.62 -15.41
CA GLN A 161 -0.41 -1.77 -14.34
C GLN A 161 -0.53 -0.28 -14.66
N LYS A 162 -0.33 0.11 -15.93
CA LYS A 162 -0.55 1.48 -16.38
C LYS A 162 -2.02 1.90 -16.27
N GLU A 163 -2.94 1.05 -16.73
CA GLU A 163 -4.38 1.31 -16.61
C GLU A 163 -4.82 1.44 -15.14
N ILE A 164 -4.32 0.58 -14.24
CA ILE A 164 -4.59 0.69 -12.79
C ILE A 164 -4.11 2.04 -12.25
N LYS A 165 -2.89 2.47 -12.59
CA LYS A 165 -2.34 3.76 -12.13
C LYS A 165 -3.17 4.95 -12.62
N GLU A 166 -3.57 4.94 -13.89
CA GLU A 166 -4.38 6.00 -14.48
C GLU A 166 -5.78 6.08 -13.85
N LEU A 167 -6.41 4.92 -13.61
CA LEU A 167 -7.70 4.86 -12.91
C LEU A 167 -7.58 5.28 -11.45
N ASN A 168 -6.50 4.89 -10.77
CA ASN A 168 -6.26 5.32 -9.39
C ASN A 168 -6.10 6.84 -9.29
N ALA A 169 -5.41 7.49 -10.24
CA ALA A 169 -5.33 8.94 -10.26
C ALA A 169 -6.72 9.61 -10.38
N LYS A 170 -7.61 9.05 -11.21
CA LYS A 170 -9.01 9.51 -11.33
C LYS A 170 -9.80 9.25 -10.06
N ARG A 171 -9.60 8.08 -9.44
CA ARG A 171 -10.18 7.69 -8.15
C ARG A 171 -9.83 8.69 -7.05
N GLU A 172 -8.56 9.02 -6.86
CA GLU A 172 -8.13 9.98 -5.84
C GLU A 172 -8.68 11.40 -6.12
N SER A 173 -8.75 11.81 -7.39
CA SER A 173 -9.41 13.07 -7.78
C SER A 173 -10.91 13.07 -7.48
N TYR A 174 -11.59 11.93 -7.64
CA TYR A 174 -13.00 11.79 -7.31
C TYR A 174 -13.22 11.87 -5.80
N ILE A 175 -12.44 11.11 -5.03
CA ILE A 175 -12.50 11.08 -3.56
C ILE A 175 -12.26 12.47 -2.99
N SER A 176 -11.20 13.16 -3.41
CA SER A 176 -10.89 14.52 -2.94
C SER A 176 -12.01 15.54 -3.20
N LYS A 177 -12.78 15.39 -4.28
CA LYS A 177 -13.92 16.27 -4.60
C LYS A 177 -15.19 15.94 -3.82
N HIS A 178 -15.39 14.66 -3.48
CA HIS A 178 -16.62 14.15 -2.85
C HIS A 178 -16.47 13.85 -1.36
N ALA A 179 -15.25 13.90 -0.84
CA ALA A 179 -15.01 13.92 0.58
C ALA A 179 -15.64 15.19 1.15
N GLN A 180 -16.77 15.05 1.85
CA GLN A 180 -17.12 16.00 2.88
C GLN A 180 -15.86 16.15 3.75
N GLN A 181 -15.53 17.39 4.14
CA GLN A 181 -14.30 17.71 4.87
C GLN A 181 -14.20 16.99 6.24
N GLU A 182 -14.06 15.67 6.28
CA GLU A 182 -13.30 14.97 7.31
C GLU A 182 -11.82 15.15 6.97
N LYS A 183 -11.45 16.41 7.03
CA LYS A 183 -10.12 16.94 6.87
C LYS A 183 -9.25 16.15 7.85
N GLY A 184 -8.24 15.42 7.34
CA GLY A 184 -7.55 14.35 8.05
C GLY A 184 -7.33 14.66 9.52
N GLU A 185 -7.96 13.88 10.41
CA GLU A 185 -7.98 14.16 11.85
C GLU A 185 -6.55 14.34 12.36
N LEU A 186 -5.62 13.46 11.98
CA LEU A 186 -4.23 13.56 12.39
C LEU A 186 -3.55 14.85 11.88
N GLU A 187 -3.65 15.15 10.58
CA GLU A 187 -2.98 16.31 9.99
C GLU A 187 -3.50 17.62 10.59
N ASN A 188 -4.82 17.75 10.71
CA ASN A 188 -5.44 18.91 11.35
C ASN A 188 -5.05 19.04 12.81
N VAL A 189 -4.96 17.92 13.52
CA VAL A 189 -4.64 17.91 14.94
C VAL A 189 -3.16 18.25 15.15
N MET A 190 -2.25 17.76 14.31
CA MET A 190 -0.85 18.18 14.30
C MET A 190 -0.70 19.67 13.96
N LEU A 191 -1.38 20.15 12.92
CA LEU A 191 -1.40 21.57 12.54
C LEU A 191 -1.92 22.45 13.67
N LYS A 192 -2.99 22.06 14.36
CA LYS A 192 -3.53 22.80 15.52
C LYS A 192 -2.52 22.86 16.67
N ALA A 193 -1.86 21.74 16.98
CA ALA A 193 -0.85 21.68 18.04
C ALA A 193 0.35 22.59 17.71
N ILE A 194 0.85 22.54 16.47
CA ILE A 194 1.95 23.38 16.00
C ILE A 194 1.55 24.86 16.05
N LYS A 195 0.35 25.21 15.58
CA LYS A 195 -0.15 26.60 15.61
C LYS A 195 -0.25 27.14 17.04
N ARG A 196 -0.82 26.38 17.98
CA ARG A 196 -0.85 26.78 19.40
C ARG A 196 0.54 27.00 19.99
N GLN A 197 1.48 26.11 19.66
CA GLN A 197 2.87 26.23 20.13
C GLN A 197 3.57 27.46 19.53
N ALA A 198 3.29 27.75 18.25
CA ALA A 198 3.81 28.92 17.56
C ALA A 198 3.21 30.23 18.12
N GLU A 199 1.89 30.28 18.38
CA GLU A 199 1.19 31.37 19.05
C GLU A 199 1.76 31.65 20.45
N ALA A 200 1.98 30.60 21.26
CA ALA A 200 2.58 30.73 22.59
C ALA A 200 3.99 31.33 22.55
N LYS A 201 4.72 31.12 21.44
CA LYS A 201 6.03 31.72 21.17
C LYS A 201 5.95 33.03 20.38
N GLN A 202 4.75 33.61 20.21
CA GLN A 202 4.50 34.87 19.50
C GLN A 202 4.92 34.86 18.02
N TYR A 203 5.02 33.68 17.39
CA TYR A 203 5.24 33.59 15.94
C TYR A 203 3.98 34.01 15.19
N LYS A 204 4.18 34.66 14.05
CA LYS A 204 3.13 35.01 13.09
C LYS A 204 3.41 34.29 11.78
N TRP A 205 2.37 33.82 11.12
CA TRP A 205 2.42 33.18 9.81
C TRP A 205 1.28 33.74 8.95
N GLU A 206 1.56 33.92 7.66
CA GLU A 206 0.55 34.26 6.64
C GLU A 206 -0.09 32.99 6.06
#